data_AF-A0ABD3JSX6-F1
#
_entry.id   AF-A0ABD3JSX6-F1
#
_cell.length_a   1.000
_cell.length_b   1.000
_cell.length_c   1.000
_cell.angle_alpha   90.00
_cell.angle_beta   90.00
_cell.angle_gamma   90.00
#
_symmetry.space_group_name_H-M   'P 1'
#
loop_
_entity.id
_entity.type
_entity.pdbx_description
1 polymer ?
#
loop_
_entity_poly.entity_id
_entity_poly.type
_entity_poly.pdbx_seq_one_letter_code
_entity_poly.pdbx_strand_id
1 'polypeptide(L)'
;MYATFGLPRITERYASFSYYQQMHSFGFDPVERKHKVLSTRVIIMGGLDGRLIMESWVLTLGTEKWRQVEGCAANDKKGREVCFDGVVYYMAWSCLHGVHGDDYLVAFDVRTESFRMVTIPAEAHKDIHRALLIKFEKHVAMVDRNKALSCEEIIMWILEDFDQEIWKKRAFSLPSYWKEIAPDRRVFPVGTVRSGELLFAPRTLSKPVCMFYYNLKTNGLRRSEICGLDDVSPEFCALTFLNHVESLLSPRGLPCRK
;
A
#
# COMPACT_ATOMS: atom_id res chain seq x y z
N MET A 1 -15.97 -6.49 -21.01
CA MET A 1 -16.15 -7.78 -20.31
C MET A 1 -14.97 -7.92 -19.35
N TYR A 2 -15.15 -7.56 -18.08
CA TYR A 2 -14.10 -7.70 -17.08
C TYR A 2 -14.06 -9.17 -16.64
N ALA A 3 -13.01 -9.90 -17.02
CA ALA A 3 -12.78 -11.23 -16.49
C ALA A 3 -12.37 -11.08 -15.02
N THR A 4 -13.27 -11.39 -14.10
CA THR A 4 -12.96 -11.52 -12.67
C THR A 4 -12.23 -12.85 -12.47
N PHE A 5 -10.93 -12.78 -12.18
CA PHE A 5 -10.17 -13.94 -11.71
C PHE A 5 -10.66 -14.29 -10.30
N GLY A 6 -11.40 -15.40 -10.18
CA GLY A 6 -11.79 -15.95 -8.89
C GLY A 6 -10.61 -16.65 -8.23
N LEU A 7 -10.19 -16.19 -7.04
CA LEU A 7 -9.21 -16.92 -6.23
C LEU A 7 -9.85 -18.21 -5.69
N PRO A 8 -9.09 -19.32 -5.56
CA PRO A 8 -9.58 -20.53 -4.90
C PRO A 8 -10.07 -20.20 -3.48
N ARG A 9 -11.06 -20.94 -2.95
CA ARG A 9 -11.52 -20.74 -1.57
C ARG A 9 -10.55 -21.37 -0.58
N ILE A 10 -10.33 -20.70 0.55
CA ILE A 10 -9.66 -21.26 1.72
C ILE A 10 -10.72 -22.04 2.52
N THR A 11 -10.47 -23.31 2.85
CA THR A 11 -11.40 -24.14 3.62
C THR A 11 -11.61 -23.54 5.02
N GLU A 12 -12.86 -23.48 5.46
CA GLU A 12 -13.25 -22.84 6.70
C GLU A 12 -13.44 -23.86 7.84
N ARG A 13 -12.98 -23.55 9.05
CA ARG A 13 -13.24 -24.31 10.28
C ARG A 13 -13.65 -23.32 11.36
N TYR A 14 -14.86 -23.42 11.92
CA TYR A 14 -15.37 -22.45 12.89
C TYR A 14 -15.92 -23.11 14.16
N ALA A 15 -15.72 -22.41 15.29
CA ALA A 15 -16.49 -22.58 16.52
C ALA A 15 -17.65 -21.58 16.53
N SER A 16 -18.70 -21.84 17.30
CA SER A 16 -19.80 -20.87 17.51
C SER A 16 -19.24 -19.61 18.20
N PHE A 17 -19.61 -18.42 17.71
CA PHE A 17 -19.25 -17.07 18.22
C PHE A 17 -17.87 -16.47 17.83
N SER A 18 -17.21 -16.93 16.77
CA SER A 18 -16.00 -16.27 16.23
C SER A 18 -16.30 -15.21 15.15
N TYR A 19 -15.69 -14.03 15.24
CA TYR A 19 -15.62 -13.05 14.14
C TYR A 19 -14.29 -13.20 13.41
N TYR A 20 -14.28 -13.00 12.08
CA TYR A 20 -13.04 -12.97 11.32
C TYR A 20 -12.99 -11.82 10.33
N GLN A 21 -11.77 -11.35 10.09
CA GLN A 21 -11.45 -10.41 9.02
C GLN A 21 -10.38 -11.04 8.13
N GLN A 22 -10.66 -11.08 6.82
CA GLN A 22 -9.73 -11.61 5.83
C GLN A 22 -9.24 -10.48 4.93
N MET A 23 -7.93 -10.41 4.74
CA MET A 23 -7.27 -9.44 3.86
C MET A 23 -6.38 -10.14 2.87
N HIS A 24 -6.32 -9.58 1.66
CA HIS A 24 -5.41 -10.04 0.62
C HIS A 24 -4.38 -8.95 0.35
N SER A 25 -3.14 -9.35 0.12
CA SER A 25 -2.06 -8.46 -0.30
C SER A 25 -1.37 -9.08 -1.51
N PHE A 26 -1.07 -8.26 -2.50
CA PHE A 26 -0.45 -8.71 -3.74
C PHE A 26 1.05 -8.40 -3.75
N GLY A 27 1.86 -9.41 -4.05
CA GLY A 27 3.32 -9.31 -4.08
C GLY A 27 3.93 -9.88 -5.36
N PHE A 28 5.09 -9.38 -5.73
CA PHE A 28 5.86 -9.86 -6.88
C PHE A 28 7.28 -10.21 -6.45
N ASP A 29 7.72 -11.43 -6.69
CA ASP A 29 9.11 -11.85 -6.56
C ASP A 29 9.87 -11.50 -7.85
N PRO A 30 10.81 -10.53 -7.83
CA PRO A 30 11.56 -10.15 -9.01
C PRO A 30 12.59 -11.18 -9.46
N VAL A 31 13.00 -12.11 -8.59
CA VAL A 31 14.01 -13.14 -8.89
C VAL A 31 13.36 -14.30 -9.62
N GLU A 32 12.31 -14.89 -9.04
CA GLU A 32 11.57 -15.98 -9.70
C GLU A 32 10.56 -15.49 -10.73
N ARG A 33 10.30 -14.18 -10.78
CA ARG A 33 9.32 -13.53 -11.66
C ARG A 33 7.91 -14.09 -11.46
N LYS A 34 7.51 -14.26 -10.21
CA LYS A 34 6.22 -14.82 -9.83
C LYS A 34 5.43 -13.82 -9.01
N HIS A 35 4.16 -13.68 -9.33
CA HIS A 35 3.19 -13.00 -8.48
C HIS A 35 2.67 -13.97 -7.43
N LYS A 36 2.56 -13.49 -6.19
CA LYS A 36 1.93 -14.22 -5.09
C LYS A 36 0.90 -13.35 -4.39
N VAL A 37 -0.13 -14.00 -3.87
CA VAL A 37 -1.17 -13.39 -3.05
C VAL A 37 -0.98 -13.90 -1.63
N LEU A 38 -0.74 -13.00 -0.68
CA LEU A 38 -0.81 -13.27 0.74
C LEU A 38 -2.24 -13.04 1.21
N SER A 39 -2.88 -14.05 1.76
CA SER A 39 -4.14 -13.95 2.48
C SER A 39 -3.87 -14.05 3.97
N THR A 40 -4.30 -13.05 4.74
CA THR A 40 -4.26 -13.08 6.21
C THR A 40 -5.68 -13.12 6.74
N ARG A 41 -5.93 -13.98 7.73
CA ARG A 41 -7.20 -14.07 8.45
C ARG A 41 -6.94 -13.90 9.93
N VAL A 42 -7.57 -12.90 10.53
CA VAL A 42 -7.56 -12.71 11.99
C VAL A 42 -8.86 -13.29 12.52
N ILE A 43 -8.75 -14.23 13.45
CA ILE A 43 -9.87 -14.89 14.13
C ILE A 43 -9.91 -14.39 15.56
N ILE A 44 -11.04 -13.82 15.95
CA ILE A 44 -11.32 -13.36 17.32
C ILE A 44 -12.21 -14.42 17.96
N MET A 45 -11.67 -15.15 18.94
CA MET A 45 -12.43 -16.17 19.67
C MET A 45 -13.25 -15.52 20.79
N GLY A 46 -14.56 -15.79 20.83
CA GLY A 46 -15.44 -15.33 21.90
C GLY A 46 -15.14 -16.01 23.23
N GLY A 47 -14.78 -15.25 24.26
CA GLY A 47 -14.47 -15.73 25.62
C GLY A 47 -13.74 -14.67 26.46
N LEU A 48 -13.59 -14.89 27.78
CA LEU A 48 -12.95 -13.96 28.73
C LEU A 48 -11.49 -13.60 28.37
N ASP A 49 -10.82 -14.45 27.60
CA ASP A 49 -9.39 -14.31 27.28
C ASP A 49 -9.11 -13.68 25.90
N GLY A 50 -10.16 -13.39 25.10
CA GLY A 50 -10.04 -12.62 23.85
C GLY A 50 -8.94 -13.06 22.89
N ARG A 51 -8.68 -14.37 22.78
CA ARG A 51 -7.52 -14.89 22.03
C ARG A 51 -7.64 -14.56 20.54
N LEU A 52 -6.61 -13.91 20.02
CA LEU A 52 -6.46 -13.61 18.60
C LEU A 52 -5.53 -14.62 17.94
N ILE A 53 -6.02 -15.25 16.87
CA ILE A 53 -5.23 -16.14 16.03
C ILE A 53 -5.15 -15.49 14.65
N MET A 54 -3.93 -15.41 14.10
CA MET A 54 -3.73 -15.03 12.73
C MET A 54 -3.30 -16.24 11.93
N GLU A 55 -4.08 -16.56 10.91
CA GLU A 55 -3.74 -17.56 9.92
C GLU A 55 -3.30 -16.84 8.64
N SER A 56 -2.24 -17.34 8.00
CA SER A 56 -1.70 -16.77 6.79
C SER A 56 -1.58 -17.84 5.72
N TRP A 57 -1.94 -17.51 4.48
CA TRP A 57 -1.81 -18.40 3.34
C TRP A 57 -1.25 -17.65 2.14
N VAL A 58 -0.51 -18.38 1.32
CA VAL A 58 0.06 -17.86 0.09
C VAL A 58 -0.50 -18.65 -1.09
N LEU A 59 -0.92 -17.93 -2.12
CA LEU A 59 -1.21 -18.46 -3.44
C LEU A 59 -0.20 -17.90 -4.42
N THR A 60 0.53 -18.76 -5.12
CA THR A 60 1.33 -18.31 -6.27
C THR A 60 0.42 -18.25 -7.49
N LEU A 61 0.38 -17.13 -8.21
CA LEU A 61 -0.44 -17.02 -9.42
C LEU A 61 0.01 -18.06 -10.46
N GLY A 62 -0.96 -18.68 -11.13
CA GLY A 62 -0.72 -19.83 -12.02
C GLY A 62 -0.73 -21.18 -11.30
N THR A 63 -0.89 -21.20 -9.98
CA THR A 63 -1.18 -22.40 -9.20
C THR A 63 -2.63 -22.39 -8.71
N GLU A 64 -3.15 -23.54 -8.31
CA GLU A 64 -4.55 -23.70 -7.90
C GLU A 64 -4.75 -23.89 -6.39
N LYS A 65 -3.66 -23.87 -5.59
CA LYS A 65 -3.70 -24.27 -4.19
C LYS A 65 -3.09 -23.21 -3.29
N TRP A 66 -3.85 -22.84 -2.25
CA TRP A 66 -3.34 -22.09 -1.11
C TRP A 66 -2.42 -22.97 -0.27
N ARG A 67 -1.29 -22.42 0.16
CA ARG A 67 -0.42 -23.04 1.16
C ARG A 67 -0.39 -22.18 2.41
N GLN A 68 -0.59 -22.80 3.57
CA GLN A 68 -0.49 -22.11 4.84
C GLN A 68 0.99 -21.76 5.12
N VAL A 69 1.20 -20.58 5.70
CA VAL A 69 2.50 -20.08 6.15
C VAL A 69 2.38 -19.62 7.60
N GLU A 70 3.46 -19.77 8.34
CA GLU A 70 3.56 -19.40 9.76
C GLU A 70 4.55 -18.25 9.94
N GLY A 71 4.61 -17.71 11.16
CA GLY A 71 5.66 -16.75 11.54
C GLY A 71 5.22 -15.29 11.65
N CYS A 72 3.94 -14.98 11.43
CA CYS A 72 3.41 -13.65 11.77
C CYS A 72 2.64 -13.71 13.09
N ALA A 73 3.01 -12.88 14.07
CA ALA A 73 2.18 -12.69 15.25
C ALA A 73 0.85 -12.01 14.89
N ALA A 74 -0.19 -12.29 15.67
CA ALA A 74 -1.52 -11.79 15.37
C ALA A 74 -1.53 -10.26 15.32
N ASN A 75 -1.96 -9.76 14.17
CA ASN A 75 -2.02 -8.35 13.86
C ASN A 75 -3.21 -8.09 12.97
N ASP A 76 -3.71 -6.87 13.04
CA ASP A 76 -4.71 -6.43 12.09
C ASP A 76 -4.20 -5.21 11.31
N LYS A 77 -4.36 -5.35 9.99
CA LYS A 77 -3.67 -4.60 8.97
C LYS A 77 -4.41 -3.28 8.76
N LYS A 78 -3.62 -2.22 8.65
CA LYS A 78 -4.09 -0.85 8.50
C LYS A 78 -3.75 -0.30 7.12
N GLY A 79 -4.74 0.37 6.54
CA GLY A 79 -4.53 1.16 5.34
C GLY A 79 -4.13 0.34 4.12
N ARG A 80 -3.29 0.93 3.26
CA ARG A 80 -2.85 0.34 2.00
C ARG A 80 -1.48 -0.30 2.17
N GLU A 81 -1.28 -1.44 1.52
CA GLU A 81 0.04 -2.03 1.33
C GLU A 81 0.82 -1.38 0.17
N VAL A 82 2.12 -1.62 0.16
CA VAL A 82 2.99 -1.39 -0.99
C VAL A 82 3.85 -2.63 -1.23
N CYS A 83 3.94 -3.09 -2.48
CA CYS A 83 4.94 -4.09 -2.87
C CYS A 83 6.14 -3.38 -3.46
N PHE A 84 7.31 -3.56 -2.86
CA PHE A 84 8.57 -2.98 -3.30
C PHE A 84 9.70 -3.99 -3.14
N ASP A 85 10.50 -4.15 -4.19
CA ASP A 85 11.70 -4.99 -4.22
C ASP A 85 11.53 -6.41 -3.66
N GLY A 86 10.46 -7.11 -4.08
CA GLY A 86 10.20 -8.46 -3.60
C GLY A 86 9.55 -8.55 -2.22
N VAL A 87 9.20 -7.43 -1.60
CA VAL A 87 8.63 -7.38 -0.25
C VAL A 87 7.30 -6.63 -0.25
N VAL A 88 6.29 -7.22 0.38
CA VAL A 88 5.00 -6.57 0.65
C VAL A 88 5.05 -5.92 2.01
N TYR A 89 4.84 -4.61 2.05
CA TYR A 89 4.84 -3.81 3.26
C TYR A 89 3.43 -3.34 3.60
N TYR A 90 3.02 -3.48 4.84
CA TYR A 90 1.77 -2.91 5.34
C TYR A 90 1.89 -2.50 6.80
N MET A 91 1.11 -1.50 7.20
CA MET A 91 1.01 -1.07 8.59
C MET A 91 0.11 -2.03 9.35
N ALA A 92 0.39 -2.30 10.61
CA ALA A 92 -0.51 -3.09 11.46
C ALA A 92 -0.41 -2.64 12.93
N TRP A 93 -1.49 -2.88 13.69
CA TRP A 93 -1.42 -2.82 15.15
C TRP A 93 -1.08 -4.19 15.74
N SER A 94 -0.42 -4.19 16.89
CA SER A 94 -0.23 -5.44 17.64
C SER A 94 -1.52 -5.78 18.34
N CYS A 95 -2.00 -7.01 18.14
CA CYS A 95 -3.16 -7.53 18.86
C CYS A 95 -2.73 -8.34 20.11
N LEU A 96 -1.45 -8.30 20.49
CA LEU A 96 -0.95 -9.02 21.67
C LEU A 96 -1.58 -8.42 22.94
N HIS A 97 -2.23 -9.28 23.75
CA HIS A 97 -2.83 -8.96 25.06
C HIS A 97 -4.14 -8.15 25.07
N GLY A 98 -4.90 -8.11 23.97
CA GLY A 98 -6.25 -7.53 23.95
C GLY A 98 -6.31 -6.00 24.06
N VAL A 99 -5.16 -5.33 24.11
CA VAL A 99 -5.01 -3.88 23.98
C VAL A 99 -4.36 -3.60 22.63
N HIS A 100 -4.87 -2.60 21.89
CA HIS A 100 -4.21 -2.14 20.67
C HIS A 100 -2.82 -1.58 21.04
N GLY A 101 -1.76 -2.33 20.75
CA GLY A 101 -0.38 -1.89 20.94
C GLY A 101 0.04 -0.83 19.93
N ASP A 102 1.31 -0.43 19.98
CA ASP A 102 1.90 0.53 19.04
C ASP A 102 1.81 0.01 17.59
N ASP A 103 1.72 0.97 16.65
CA ASP A 103 1.77 0.68 15.22
C ASP A 103 3.18 0.22 14.82
N TYR A 104 3.24 -0.77 13.93
CA TYR A 104 4.49 -1.20 13.32
C TYR A 104 4.31 -1.50 11.84
N LEU A 105 5.44 -1.64 11.15
CA LEU A 105 5.47 -2.01 9.75
C LEU A 105 5.69 -3.52 9.65
N VAL A 106 4.78 -4.22 8.99
CA VAL A 106 5.00 -5.62 8.60
C VAL A 106 5.61 -5.65 7.21
N ALA A 107 6.69 -6.42 7.07
CA ALA A 107 7.33 -6.76 5.82
C ALA A 107 7.17 -8.26 5.57
N PHE A 108 6.57 -8.62 4.44
CA PHE A 108 6.46 -10.01 3.99
C PHE A 108 7.34 -10.19 2.74
N ASP A 109 8.44 -10.94 2.89
CA ASP A 109 9.29 -11.31 1.76
C ASP A 109 8.52 -12.31 0.87
N VAL A 110 8.27 -11.94 -0.37
CA VAL A 110 7.44 -12.71 -1.29
C VAL A 110 8.12 -14.02 -1.69
N ARG A 111 9.45 -14.01 -1.78
CA ARG A 111 10.22 -15.17 -2.24
C ARG A 111 10.33 -16.21 -1.13
N THR A 112 10.84 -15.82 0.03
CA THR A 112 11.02 -16.70 1.19
C THR A 112 9.72 -16.95 1.95
N GLU A 113 8.70 -16.13 1.70
CA GLU A 113 7.39 -16.17 2.36
C GLU A 113 7.48 -16.03 3.89
N SER A 114 8.41 -15.17 4.33
CA SER A 114 8.67 -14.90 5.73
C SER A 114 8.23 -13.50 6.13
N PHE A 115 7.75 -13.37 7.36
CA PHE A 115 7.37 -12.09 7.95
C PHE A 115 8.51 -11.50 8.77
N ARG A 116 8.62 -10.18 8.73
CA ARG A 116 9.40 -9.37 9.65
C ARG A 116 8.54 -8.23 10.16
N MET A 117 8.65 -7.93 11.45
CA MET A 117 8.05 -6.76 12.07
C MET A 117 9.15 -5.72 12.25
N VAL A 118 8.92 -4.52 11.75
CA VAL A 118 9.85 -3.39 11.81
C VAL A 118 9.24 -2.34 12.71
N THR A 119 9.97 -1.96 13.75
CA THR A 119 9.49 -0.95 14.71
C THR A 119 9.46 0.43 14.07
N ILE A 120 8.44 1.21 14.41
CA ILE A 120 8.29 2.59 13.96
C ILE A 120 8.86 3.53 15.02
N PRO A 121 9.63 4.57 14.65
CA PRO A 121 10.16 5.53 15.61
C PRO A 121 9.06 6.26 16.37
N ALA A 122 9.27 6.50 17.67
CA ALA A 122 8.32 7.19 18.54
C ALA A 122 7.95 8.60 18.01
N GLU A 123 8.91 9.28 17.39
CA GLU A 123 8.72 10.60 16.78
C GLU A 123 7.80 10.54 15.56
N ALA A 124 7.81 9.43 14.81
CA ALA A 124 6.96 9.26 13.64
C ALA A 124 5.47 9.25 14.01
N HIS A 125 5.10 8.68 15.16
CA HIS A 125 3.72 8.71 15.65
C HIS A 125 3.23 10.11 16.00
N LYS A 126 4.13 11.06 16.29
CA LYS A 126 3.79 12.48 16.51
C LYS A 126 3.57 13.22 15.19
N ASP A 127 4.32 12.85 14.16
CA ASP A 127 4.25 13.48 12.84
C ASP A 127 3.12 12.93 11.96
N ILE A 128 2.78 11.65 12.11
CA ILE A 128 1.88 10.89 11.23
C ILE A 128 0.70 10.35 12.03
N HIS A 129 -0.48 10.94 11.83
CA HIS A 129 -1.74 10.51 12.44
C HIS A 129 -2.46 9.46 11.60
N ARG A 130 -2.37 9.56 10.27
CA ARG A 130 -2.93 8.55 9.34
C ARG A 130 -1.89 8.14 8.32
N ALA A 131 -1.14 7.11 8.65
CA ALA A 131 -0.08 6.59 7.80
C ALA A 131 -0.60 6.13 6.44
N LEU A 132 0.12 6.52 5.40
CA LEU A 132 0.05 5.97 4.06
C LEU A 132 1.46 5.51 3.68
N LEU A 133 1.56 4.27 3.21
CA LEU A 133 2.81 3.75 2.66
C LEU A 133 2.91 4.11 1.18
N ILE A 134 4.07 4.62 0.79
CA ILE A 134 4.38 4.94 -0.59
C ILE A 134 5.76 4.41 -0.96
N LYS A 135 5.94 4.12 -2.25
CA LYS A 135 7.27 3.96 -2.82
C LYS A 135 7.90 5.33 -3.00
N PHE A 136 8.99 5.59 -2.29
CA PHE A 136 9.75 6.82 -2.37
C PHE A 136 11.18 6.53 -2.82
N GLU A 137 11.50 6.92 -4.05
CA GLU A 137 12.77 6.61 -4.71
C GLU A 137 13.03 5.08 -4.71
N LYS A 138 14.02 4.63 -3.93
CA LYS A 138 14.40 3.22 -3.76
C LYS A 138 14.03 2.68 -2.36
N HIS A 139 13.13 3.34 -1.66
CA HIS A 139 12.77 3.02 -0.29
C HIS A 139 11.24 3.00 -0.10
N VAL A 140 10.82 2.41 1.00
CA VAL A 140 9.46 2.57 1.52
C VAL A 140 9.43 3.80 2.41
N ALA A 141 8.40 4.62 2.26
CA ALA A 141 8.19 5.77 3.12
C ALA A 141 6.77 5.81 3.67
N MET A 142 6.66 6.28 4.91
CA MET A 142 5.42 6.64 5.57
C MET A 142 5.18 8.13 5.43
N VAL A 143 3.96 8.49 5.05
CA VAL A 143 3.50 9.87 4.93
C VAL A 143 2.12 10.01 5.54
N ASP A 144 1.80 11.19 6.07
CA ASP A 144 0.45 11.43 6.57
C ASP A 144 -0.53 11.67 5.41
N ARG A 145 -1.58 10.84 5.35
CA ARG A 145 -2.63 10.87 4.32
C ARG A 145 -3.38 12.21 4.26
N ASN A 146 -3.49 12.91 5.40
CA ASN A 146 -4.30 14.11 5.56
C ASN A 146 -3.48 15.41 5.62
N LYS A 147 -2.18 15.37 5.97
CA LYS A 147 -1.39 16.62 6.11
C LYS A 147 -1.15 17.36 4.79
N ALA A 148 -1.12 16.66 3.65
CA ALA A 148 -1.05 17.32 2.34
C ALA A 148 -2.23 18.28 2.07
N LEU A 149 -3.34 18.12 2.82
CA LEU A 149 -4.57 18.91 2.66
C LEU A 149 -4.54 20.23 3.47
N SER A 150 -3.69 20.31 4.50
CA SER A 150 -3.74 21.38 5.52
C SER A 150 -2.41 22.09 5.76
N CYS A 151 -1.27 21.49 5.40
CA CYS A 151 0.05 21.99 5.77
C CYS A 151 0.82 22.60 4.59
N GLU A 152 1.78 23.45 4.92
CA GLU A 152 2.76 24.03 3.99
C GLU A 152 3.97 23.11 3.77
N GLU A 153 3.96 21.93 4.39
CA GLU A 153 5.02 20.95 4.28
C GLU A 153 4.48 19.52 4.23
N ILE A 154 5.27 18.64 3.62
CA ILE A 154 5.07 17.20 3.60
C ILE A 154 6.19 16.60 4.45
N ILE A 155 5.82 15.95 5.55
CA ILE A 155 6.73 15.18 6.38
C ILE A 155 6.66 13.71 5.94
N MET A 156 7.82 13.12 5.68
CA MET A 156 7.98 11.71 5.33
C MET A 156 8.97 11.04 6.26
N TRP A 157 8.66 9.83 6.67
CA TRP A 157 9.58 8.93 7.37
C TRP A 157 9.98 7.82 6.41
N ILE A 158 11.27 7.78 6.05
CA ILE A 158 11.81 6.90 5.02
C ILE A 158 12.61 5.79 5.69
N LEU A 159 12.33 4.54 5.36
CA LEU A 159 13.12 3.40 5.79
C LEU A 159 14.36 3.30 4.89
N GLU A 160 15.47 3.90 5.30
CA GLU A 160 16.72 3.96 4.52
C GLU A 160 17.51 2.65 4.58
N ASP A 161 17.49 1.98 5.73
CA ASP A 161 18.10 0.66 5.91
C ASP A 161 17.06 -0.29 6.52
N PHE A 162 16.59 -1.23 5.72
CA PHE A 162 15.63 -2.24 6.15
C PHE A 162 16.22 -3.21 7.17
N ASP A 163 17.51 -3.54 7.05
CA ASP A 163 18.15 -4.54 7.89
C ASP A 163 18.47 -3.99 9.28
N GLN A 164 18.96 -2.77 9.34
CA GLN A 164 19.26 -2.05 10.58
C GLN A 164 18.05 -1.26 11.15
N GLU A 165 16.91 -1.29 10.46
CA GLU A 165 15.69 -0.56 10.82
C GLU A 165 15.92 0.96 10.97
N ILE A 166 16.77 1.52 10.11
CA ILE A 166 17.12 2.94 10.14
C ILE A 166 16.05 3.75 9.40
N TRP A 167 15.36 4.58 10.17
CA TRP A 167 14.39 5.52 9.66
C TRP A 167 14.95 6.95 9.60
N LYS A 168 14.58 7.68 8.56
CA LYS A 168 14.95 9.09 8.40
C LYS A 168 13.73 9.95 8.13
N LYS A 169 13.58 10.98 8.97
CA LYS A 169 12.61 12.05 8.76
C LYS A 169 13.12 13.02 7.70
N ARG A 170 12.27 13.35 6.73
CA ARG A 170 12.47 14.44 5.77
C ARG A 170 11.22 15.30 5.69
N ALA A 171 11.40 16.61 5.62
CA ALA A 171 10.33 17.57 5.41
C ALA A 171 10.54 18.31 4.09
N PHE A 172 9.48 18.50 3.32
CA PHE A 172 9.50 19.19 2.03
C PHE A 172 8.45 20.30 2.04
N SER A 173 8.90 21.55 1.95
CA SER A 173 8.02 22.70 1.89
C SER A 173 7.29 22.76 0.55
N LEU A 174 5.96 22.74 0.59
CA LEU A 174 5.13 22.97 -0.58
C LEU A 174 5.23 24.44 -1.00
N PRO A 175 5.24 24.74 -2.32
CA PRO A 175 5.25 26.12 -2.77
C PRO A 175 3.92 26.81 -2.44
N SER A 176 3.95 28.13 -2.25
CA SER A 176 2.79 28.93 -1.82
C SER A 176 1.56 28.76 -2.71
N TYR A 177 1.77 28.60 -4.03
CA TYR A 177 0.72 28.41 -5.02
C TYR A 177 0.14 26.98 -5.10
N TRP A 178 0.59 26.04 -4.24
CA TRP A 178 0.03 24.67 -4.17
C TRP A 178 -1.49 24.68 -3.97
N LYS A 179 -1.98 25.60 -3.12
CA LYS A 179 -3.40 25.75 -2.80
C LYS A 179 -4.24 26.20 -4.00
N GLU A 180 -3.63 26.88 -4.96
CA GLU A 180 -4.29 27.34 -6.19
C GLU A 180 -4.35 26.24 -7.24
N ILE A 181 -3.28 25.43 -7.34
CA ILE A 181 -3.20 24.32 -8.30
C ILE A 181 -4.11 23.16 -7.92
N ALA A 182 -4.24 22.84 -6.63
CA ALA A 182 -5.07 21.75 -6.11
C ALA A 182 -6.25 22.28 -5.25
N PRO A 183 -7.26 22.93 -5.85
CA PRO A 183 -8.30 23.67 -5.12
C PRO A 183 -9.21 22.76 -4.28
N ASP A 184 -9.47 21.52 -4.72
CA ASP A 184 -10.30 20.56 -3.96
C ASP A 184 -9.56 20.02 -2.71
N ARG A 185 -8.26 20.31 -2.54
CA ARG A 185 -7.42 19.96 -1.36
C ARG A 185 -7.67 18.56 -0.80
N ARG A 186 -8.12 17.63 -1.64
CA ARG A 186 -8.45 16.25 -1.31
C ARG A 186 -7.51 15.37 -2.09
N VAL A 187 -6.21 15.65 -2.04
CA VAL A 187 -5.17 14.89 -2.76
C VAL A 187 -4.22 14.21 -1.77
N PHE A 188 -3.75 13.02 -2.10
CA PHE A 188 -2.80 12.29 -1.25
C PHE A 188 -1.60 11.84 -2.08
N PRO A 189 -0.40 11.82 -1.48
CA PRO A 189 0.79 11.33 -2.17
C PRO A 189 0.61 9.84 -2.48
N VAL A 190 0.98 9.42 -3.68
CA VAL A 190 0.91 8.00 -4.11
C VAL A 190 2.27 7.35 -4.27
N GLY A 191 3.32 8.16 -4.32
CA GLY A 191 4.70 7.69 -4.50
C GLY A 191 5.43 8.50 -5.55
N THR A 192 6.65 8.05 -5.83
CA THR A 192 7.54 8.71 -6.80
C THR A 192 7.45 8.05 -8.17
N VAL A 193 7.43 8.88 -9.21
CA VAL A 193 7.54 8.44 -10.61
C VAL A 193 9.00 8.36 -11.04
N ARG A 194 9.26 7.82 -12.23
CA ARG A 194 10.62 7.63 -12.78
C ARG A 194 11.44 8.93 -12.87
N SER A 195 10.81 10.09 -13.02
CA SER A 195 11.48 11.40 -13.01
C SER A 195 11.97 11.82 -11.61
N GLY A 196 11.57 11.11 -10.56
CA GLY A 196 11.82 11.47 -9.16
C GLY A 196 10.80 12.47 -8.59
N GLU A 197 9.81 12.90 -9.38
CA GLU A 197 8.72 13.73 -8.89
C GLU A 197 7.81 12.91 -7.95
N LEU A 198 7.35 13.54 -6.87
CA LEU A 198 6.33 12.99 -6.00
C LEU A 198 4.95 13.22 -6.63
N LEU A 199 4.22 12.14 -6.85
CA LEU A 199 2.90 12.16 -7.47
C LEU A 199 1.82 12.22 -6.40
N PHE A 200 0.80 13.03 -6.66
CA PHE A 200 -0.41 13.15 -5.86
C PHE A 200 -1.63 12.79 -6.69
N ALA A 201 -2.51 12.00 -6.08
CA ALA A 201 -3.79 11.60 -6.65
C ALA A 201 -4.95 12.27 -5.90
N PRO A 202 -6.08 12.54 -6.58
CA PRO A 202 -7.29 12.96 -5.91
C PRO A 202 -7.86 11.80 -5.07
N ARG A 203 -8.52 12.13 -3.96
CA ARG A 203 -9.24 11.19 -3.08
C ARG A 203 -10.55 10.74 -3.70
N THR A 204 -11.15 11.57 -4.52
CA THR A 204 -12.40 11.28 -5.23
C THR A 204 -12.17 11.49 -6.72
N LEU A 205 -12.56 10.52 -7.54
CA LEU A 205 -12.56 10.72 -9.00
C LEU A 205 -13.75 11.62 -9.35
N SER A 206 -13.46 12.84 -9.77
CA SER A 206 -14.44 13.75 -10.37
C SER A 206 -13.80 14.37 -11.62
N LYS A 207 -14.61 14.65 -12.64
CA LYS A 207 -14.12 15.29 -13.86
C LYS A 207 -13.87 16.78 -13.61
N PRO A 208 -12.73 17.33 -14.08
CA PRO A 208 -11.61 16.64 -14.72
C PRO A 208 -10.74 15.87 -13.69
N VAL A 209 -10.39 14.62 -14.00
CA VAL A 209 -9.51 13.82 -13.12
C VAL A 209 -8.08 14.33 -13.25
N CYS A 210 -7.60 15.04 -12.24
CA CYS A 210 -6.28 15.68 -12.25
C CYS A 210 -5.30 14.98 -11.31
N MET A 211 -4.11 14.70 -11.81
CA MET A 211 -2.94 14.28 -11.05
C MET A 211 -1.98 15.46 -10.88
N PHE A 212 -1.23 15.48 -9.78
CA PHE A 212 -0.27 16.55 -9.51
C PHE A 212 1.12 15.97 -9.29
N TYR A 213 2.11 16.55 -9.96
CA TYR A 213 3.51 16.16 -9.86
C TYR A 213 4.26 17.26 -9.14
N TYR A 214 4.99 16.87 -8.12
CA TYR A 214 5.79 17.75 -7.29
C TYR A 214 7.28 17.42 -7.44
N ASN A 215 8.03 18.38 -7.99
CA ASN A 215 9.47 18.28 -8.11
C ASN A 215 10.12 18.73 -6.80
N LEU A 216 10.60 17.75 -6.05
CA LEU A 216 11.24 17.95 -4.74
C LEU A 216 12.53 18.78 -4.81
N LYS A 217 13.18 18.87 -5.98
CA LYS A 217 14.44 19.60 -6.16
C LYS A 217 14.22 21.07 -6.52
N THR A 218 13.30 21.33 -7.45
CA THR A 218 13.03 22.68 -7.95
C THR A 218 11.88 23.36 -7.22
N ASN A 219 11.23 22.65 -6.29
CA ASN A 219 9.99 23.07 -5.64
C ASN A 219 8.87 23.44 -6.63
N GLY A 220 8.88 22.79 -7.79
CA GLY A 220 7.95 23.04 -8.89
C GLY A 220 6.76 22.10 -8.86
N LEU A 221 5.59 22.59 -9.25
CA LEU A 221 4.38 21.79 -9.38
C LEU A 221 3.83 21.84 -10.79
N ARG A 222 3.28 20.72 -11.23
CA ARG A 222 2.50 20.66 -12.46
C ARG A 222 1.28 19.76 -12.31
N ARG A 223 0.21 20.14 -12.99
CA ARG A 223 -1.05 19.40 -13.07
C ARG A 223 -1.10 18.65 -14.41
N SER A 224 -1.59 17.42 -14.39
CA SER A 224 -1.92 16.66 -15.59
C SER A 224 -3.34 16.15 -15.47
N GLU A 225 -4.14 16.36 -16.50
CA GLU A 225 -5.46 15.75 -16.62
C GLU A 225 -5.33 14.34 -17.19
N ILE A 226 -6.12 13.41 -16.65
CA ILE A 226 -6.30 12.08 -17.21
C ILE A 226 -7.55 12.11 -18.10
N CYS A 227 -7.32 12.03 -19.40
CA CYS A 227 -8.38 11.95 -20.41
C CYS A 227 -8.79 10.49 -20.66
N GLY A 228 -9.99 10.27 -21.20
CA GLY A 228 -10.45 8.95 -21.63
C GLY A 228 -11.13 8.10 -20.54
N LEU A 229 -11.43 8.70 -19.38
CA LEU A 229 -12.33 8.10 -18.39
C LEU A 229 -13.78 8.52 -18.71
N ASP A 230 -14.67 7.53 -18.77
CA ASP A 230 -16.12 7.75 -18.88
C ASP A 230 -16.64 8.54 -17.66
N ASP A 231 -17.92 8.94 -17.65
CA ASP A 231 -18.50 9.62 -16.48
C ASP A 231 -18.43 8.70 -15.25
N VAL A 232 -17.41 8.93 -14.42
CA VAL A 232 -17.21 8.25 -13.15
C VAL A 232 -18.10 8.96 -12.13
N SER A 233 -19.04 8.23 -11.53
CA SER A 233 -19.68 8.70 -10.29
C SER A 233 -18.60 8.98 -9.24
N PRO A 234 -18.76 9.98 -8.36
CA PRO A 234 -17.75 10.28 -7.34
C PRO A 234 -17.45 9.05 -6.47
N GLU A 235 -16.34 8.39 -6.76
CA GLU A 235 -15.88 7.18 -6.07
C GLU A 235 -14.57 7.46 -5.35
N PHE A 236 -14.39 6.83 -4.18
CA PHE A 236 -13.13 6.91 -3.44
C PHE A 236 -12.02 6.26 -4.24
N CYS A 237 -11.00 7.04 -4.59
CA CYS A 237 -9.86 6.57 -5.37
C CYS A 237 -9.05 5.54 -4.60
N ALA A 238 -8.93 4.35 -5.18
CA ALA A 238 -7.94 3.36 -4.83
C ALA A 238 -6.91 3.18 -5.94
N LEU A 239 -6.12 4.22 -6.19
CA LEU A 239 -5.03 4.13 -7.16
C LEU A 239 -3.83 3.42 -6.53
N THR A 240 -3.50 2.25 -7.08
CA THR A 240 -2.24 1.55 -6.85
C THR A 240 -1.35 1.77 -8.07
N PHE A 241 -0.36 2.64 -7.97
CA PHE A 241 0.61 2.85 -9.04
C PHE A 241 1.72 1.80 -8.94
N LEU A 242 1.50 0.66 -9.58
CA LEU A 242 2.55 -0.30 -9.82
C LEU A 242 3.43 0.24 -10.96
N ASN A 243 4.68 0.59 -10.66
CA ASN A 243 5.69 0.90 -11.69
C ASN A 243 6.06 -0.33 -12.54
N HIS A 244 5.38 -1.45 -12.31
CA HIS A 244 5.52 -2.68 -13.05
C HIS A 244 4.61 -2.63 -14.28
N VAL A 245 5.24 -2.47 -15.44
CA VAL A 245 4.58 -2.64 -16.74
C VAL A 245 4.77 -4.11 -17.15
N GLU A 246 3.75 -4.94 -16.93
CA GLU A 246 3.65 -6.22 -17.64
C GLU A 246 2.81 -5.99 -18.90
N SER A 247 3.41 -6.22 -20.06
CA SER A 247 2.63 -6.37 -21.30
C SER A 247 1.93 -7.72 -21.26
N LEU A 248 0.62 -7.73 -21.00
CA LEU A 248 -0.22 -8.92 -21.16
C LEU A 248 -0.52 -9.25 -22.64
N LEU A 249 -0.05 -8.42 -23.57
CA LEU A 249 -0.18 -8.66 -25.00
C LEU A 249 1.00 -9.50 -25.50
N SER A 250 0.68 -10.64 -26.10
CA SER A 250 1.60 -11.40 -26.96
C SER A 250 1.98 -10.53 -28.17
N PRO A 251 3.25 -10.51 -28.64
CA PRO A 251 3.69 -9.72 -29.79
C PRO A 251 2.99 -10.06 -31.11
N ARG A 252 2.19 -11.14 -31.16
CA ARG A 252 1.48 -11.56 -32.37
C ARG A 252 0.12 -10.89 -32.42
N GLY A 253 0.04 -9.73 -33.06
CA GLY A 253 -1.27 -9.16 -33.41
C GLY A 253 -1.38 -7.66 -33.62
N LEU A 254 -0.29 -6.91 -33.73
CA LEU A 254 -0.37 -5.53 -34.22
C LEU A 254 -0.13 -5.52 -35.73
N PRO A 255 -1.16 -5.33 -36.59
CA PRO A 255 -0.91 -4.93 -37.94
C PRO A 255 -0.34 -3.51 -37.90
N CYS A 256 0.93 -3.36 -38.28
CA CYS A 256 1.44 -2.06 -38.70
C CYS A 256 0.57 -1.56 -39.85
N ARG A 257 -0.27 -0.55 -39.59
CA ARG A 257 -0.77 0.29 -40.68
C ARG A 257 0.33 1.31 -41.00
N LYS A 258 0.80 1.27 -42.25
CA LYS A 258 1.57 2.34 -42.89
C LYS A 258 0.72 3.60 -43.00
#